data_AF-A0A0F9TF86-F1
#
_entry.id   AF-A0A0F9TF86-F1
#
_cell.length_a   1.000
_cell.length_b   1.000
_cell.length_c   1.000
_cell.angle_alpha   90.00
_cell.angle_beta   90.00
_cell.angle_gamma   90.00
#
_symmetry.space_group_name_H-M   'P 1'
#
loop_
_entity.id
_entity.type
_entity.pdbx_description
1 polymer ?
#
loop_
_entity_poly.entity_id
_entity_poly.type
_entity_poly.pdbx_seq_one_letter_code
_entity_poly.pdbx_strand_id
1 'polypeptide(L)' 'METDDEDICGLCSEPGADKMALWTGGGVYWPGERRSETDVVHASCEQEETARAHSELTETQIRACIDAAWRS' A
#
# COMPACT_ATOMS: atom_id res chain seq x y z
N MET A 1 27.69 -14.07 -9.25
CA MET A 1 26.63 -13.46 -10.09
C MET A 1 25.55 -14.52 -10.10
N GLU A 2 24.39 -14.33 -9.50
CA GLU A 2 23.63 -13.12 -9.18
C GLU A 2 22.85 -13.43 -7.89
N THR A 3 22.72 -12.47 -6.97
CA THR A 3 21.75 -12.64 -5.89
C THR A 3 20.39 -12.55 -6.55
N ASP A 4 19.68 -13.67 -6.57
CA ASP A 4 18.24 -13.70 -6.85
C ASP A 4 17.60 -12.96 -5.67
N ASP A 5 17.67 -11.63 -5.70
CA ASP A 5 16.88 -10.76 -4.86
C ASP A 5 15.44 -10.91 -5.35
N GLU A 6 14.84 -12.08 -5.09
CA GLU A 6 13.43 -12.36 -5.34
C GLU A 6 12.65 -11.25 -4.65
N ASP A 7 12.16 -10.28 -5.42
CA ASP A 7 11.55 -9.03 -4.95
C ASP A 7 10.75 -9.29 -3.66
N ILE A 8 11.32 -8.95 -2.50
CA ILE A 8 10.74 -9.32 -1.20
C ILE A 8 9.61 -8.34 -0.92
N CYS A 9 8.40 -8.87 -0.75
CA CYS A 9 7.23 -8.05 -0.48
C CYS A 9 7.39 -7.32 0.86
N GLY A 10 7.38 -5.99 0.82
CA GLY A 10 7.57 -5.15 2.01
C GLY A 10 6.37 -5.14 2.98
N LEU A 11 5.33 -5.93 2.73
CA LEU A 11 4.14 -6.06 3.59
C LEU A 11 4.09 -7.42 4.32
N CYS A 12 4.35 -8.52 3.61
CA CYS A 12 4.31 -9.87 4.20
C CYS A 12 5.71 -10.47 4.42
N SER A 13 6.78 -9.83 3.92
CA SER A 13 8.16 -10.32 3.96
C SER A 13 8.41 -11.63 3.20
N GLU A 14 7.48 -12.05 2.35
CA GLU A 14 7.65 -13.23 1.48
C GLU A 14 8.20 -12.81 0.11
N PRO A 15 8.97 -13.69 -0.56
CA PRO A 15 9.47 -13.45 -1.91
C PRO A 15 8.36 -13.42 -2.97
N GLY A 16 8.69 -12.84 -4.13
CA GLY A 16 7.85 -12.88 -5.32
C GLY A 16 6.90 -11.68 -5.45
N ALA A 17 7.26 -10.51 -4.92
CA ALA A 17 6.52 -9.28 -5.15
C ALA A 17 6.40 -9.01 -6.66
N ASP A 18 5.18 -8.72 -7.09
CA ASP A 18 4.82 -8.60 -8.50
C ASP A 18 4.71 -7.15 -8.98
N LYS A 19 4.80 -6.19 -8.06
CA LYS A 19 4.66 -4.76 -8.39
C LYS A 19 5.44 -3.84 -7.44
N MET A 20 5.62 -2.60 -7.90
CA MET A 20 6.05 -1.49 -7.05
C MET A 20 4.91 -1.07 -6.11
N ALA A 21 5.24 -0.78 -4.86
CA ALA A 21 4.30 -0.23 -3.90
C ALA A 21 3.78 1.14 -4.35
N LEU A 22 2.49 1.40 -4.18
CA LEU A 22 1.87 2.70 -4.48
C LEU A 22 2.57 3.85 -3.74
N TRP A 23 3.11 3.58 -2.55
CA TRP A 23 3.85 4.52 -1.72
C TRP A 23 5.13 5.05 -2.40
N THR A 24 5.85 4.20 -3.13
CA THR A 24 7.12 4.57 -3.78
C THR A 24 6.90 5.48 -5.00
N GLY A 25 5.75 5.35 -5.67
CA GLY A 25 5.39 6.14 -6.84
C GLY A 25 4.66 7.47 -6.56
N GLY A 26 4.42 7.81 -5.28
CA GLY A 26 3.56 8.95 -4.94
C GLY A 26 2.09 8.70 -5.27
N GLY A 27 1.67 7.44 -5.24
CA GLY A 27 0.28 7.03 -5.42
C GLY A 27 -0.64 7.50 -4.29
N VAL A 28 -1.94 7.34 -4.51
CA VAL A 28 -2.96 7.63 -3.49
C VAL A 28 -3.02 6.48 -2.50
N TYR A 29 -2.96 6.79 -1.22
CA TYR A 29 -3.04 5.85 -0.11
C TYR A 29 -4.06 6.34 0.93
N TRP A 30 -4.64 5.40 1.68
CA TRP A 30 -5.54 5.68 2.78
C TRP A 30 -4.78 6.06 4.05
N PRO A 31 -5.34 6.95 4.87
CA PRO A 31 -4.81 7.20 6.21
C PRO A 31 -4.83 5.90 7.02
N GLY A 32 -3.68 5.49 7.54
CA GLY A 32 -3.55 4.27 8.35
C GLY A 32 -3.14 3.01 7.57
N GLU A 33 -2.98 3.09 6.24
CA GLU A 33 -2.26 2.03 5.53
C GLU A 33 -0.82 1.95 6.04
N ARG A 34 -0.31 0.72 6.18
CA ARG A 34 1.09 0.49 6.51
C ARG A 34 1.94 0.83 5.29
N ARG A 35 3.07 1.47 5.55
CA ARG A 35 4.13 1.62 4.54
C ARG A 35 4.87 0.31 4.44
N SER A 36 5.12 -0.12 3.21
CA SER A 36 5.98 -1.25 2.95
C SER A 36 7.42 -0.94 3.38
N GLU A 37 8.13 -1.93 3.90
CA GLU A 37 9.55 -1.80 4.26
C GLU A 37 10.47 -1.79 3.02
N THR A 38 9.95 -2.27 1.89
CA THR A 38 10.61 -2.29 0.58
C THR A 38 9.77 -1.53 -0.44
N ASP A 39 10.36 -1.25 -1.60
CA ASP A 39 9.69 -0.56 -2.71
C ASP A 39 8.77 -1.48 -3.55
N VAL A 40 8.76 -2.79 -3.24
CA VAL A 40 8.04 -3.82 -3.98
C VAL A 40 7.09 -4.60 -3.06
N VAL A 41 5.90 -4.90 -3.55
CA VAL A 41 4.85 -5.60 -2.79
C VAL A 41 4.08 -6.55 -3.69
N HIS A 42 3.43 -7.54 -3.10
CA HIS A 42 2.41 -8.31 -3.81
C HIS A 42 1.17 -7.45 -4.06
N ALA A 43 0.56 -7.56 -5.24
CA ALA A 43 -0.71 -6.91 -5.53
C ALA A 43 -1.85 -7.33 -4.58
N SER A 44 -1.82 -8.56 -4.07
CA SER A 44 -2.78 -9.02 -3.05
C SER A 44 -2.55 -8.34 -1.71
N CYS A 45 -1.31 -8.30 -1.21
CA CYS A 45 -1.00 -7.72 0.09
C CYS A 45 -1.33 -6.22 0.13
N GLU A 46 -1.04 -5.50 -0.96
CA GLU A 46 -1.41 -4.09 -1.05
C GLU A 46 -2.94 -3.90 -1.00
N GLN A 47 -3.70 -4.69 -1.76
CA GLN A 47 -5.17 -4.64 -1.73
C GLN A 47 -5.75 -4.97 -0.35
N GLU A 48 -5.18 -5.95 0.35
CA GLU A 48 -5.59 -6.32 1.70
C GLU A 48 -5.32 -5.19 2.71
N GLU A 49 -4.15 -4.55 2.63
CA GLU A 49 -3.81 -3.42 3.49
C GLU A 49 -4.66 -2.18 3.18
N THR A 50 -4.90 -1.89 1.91
CA THR A 50 -5.84 -0.84 1.47
C THR A 50 -7.24 -1.12 2.02
N ALA A 51 -7.73 -2.36 1.94
CA ALA A 51 -9.06 -2.73 2.45
C ALA A 51 -9.13 -2.67 3.99
N ARG A 52 -8.06 -3.09 4.68
CA ARG A 52 -7.93 -2.98 6.14
C ARG A 52 -7.97 -1.53 6.58
N ALA A 53 -7.12 -0.68 6.00
CA ALA A 53 -7.07 0.74 6.31
C ALA A 53 -8.41 1.42 6.01
N HIS A 54 -9.00 1.15 4.84
CA HIS A 54 -10.32 1.68 4.49
C HIS A 54 -11.40 1.26 5.50
N SER A 55 -11.34 0.04 6.03
CA SER A 55 -12.28 -0.45 7.06
C SER A 55 -12.03 0.12 8.45
N GLU A 56 -10.77 0.47 8.76
CA GLU A 56 -10.36 1.13 10.01
C GLU A 56 -10.70 2.63 10.03
N LEU A 57 -10.89 3.25 8.85
CA LEU A 57 -11.33 4.63 8.76
C LEU A 57 -12.75 4.77 9.32
N THR A 58 -12.90 5.64 10.31
CA THR A 58 -14.22 6.07 10.75
C THR A 58 -14.93 6.85 9.63
N GLU A 59 -16.26 6.86 9.63
CA GLU A 59 -17.06 7.59 8.64
C GLU A 59 -16.63 9.07 8.51
N THR A 60 -16.18 9.69 9.60
CA THR A 60 -15.61 11.04 9.60
C THR A 60 -14.29 11.15 8.82
N GLN A 61 -13.40 10.17 8.92
CA GLN A 61 -12.13 10.16 8.20
C GLN A 61 -12.30 9.79 6.73
N ILE A 62 -13.23 8.88 6.41
CA ILE A 62 -13.60 8.57 5.02
C ILE A 62 -14.08 9.84 4.32
N ARG A 63 -14.97 10.60 4.98
CA ARG A 63 -15.54 11.83 4.44
C ARG A 63 -14.48 12.91 4.22
N ALA A 64 -13.49 13.00 5.11
CA ALA A 64 -12.34 13.88 4.93
C ALA A 64 -11.45 13.47 3.74
N CYS A 65 -11.24 12.17 3.50
CA CYS A 65 -10.49 11.68 2.34
C CYS A 65 -11.21 11.99 1.02
N ILE A 66 -12.53 11.77 0.97
CA ILE A 66 -13.35 12.09 -0.21
C ILE A 66 -13.30 13.60 -0.51
N ASP A 67 -13.44 14.46 0.51
CA ASP A 67 -13.39 15.93 0.32
C ASP A 67 -12.00 16.40 -0.17
N ALA A 68 -10.91 15.81 0.34
CA ALA A 68 -9.55 16.12 -0.10
C ALA A 68 -9.29 15.69 -1.56
N ALA A 69 -9.81 14.52 -1.97
CA ALA A 69 -9.66 14.00 -3.33
C ALA A 69 -10.43 14.81 -4.39
N TRP A 70 -11.53 15.46 -4.01
CA TRP A 70 -12.35 16.29 -4.93
C TRP A 70 -11.92 17.75 -5.00
N ARG A 71 -11.07 18.23 -4.09
CA ARG A 71 -10.56 19.60 -4.06
C ARG A 71 -9.21 19.80 -4.76
N SER A 72 -8.63 18.74 -5.33
CA SER A 72 -7.34 18.77 -6.06
C SER A 72 -7.55 18.66 -7.57
#